data_AF-A0A3D2ZA03-F1
#
_entry.id   AF-A0A3D2ZA03-F1
#
_cell.length_a   1.000
_cell.length_b   1.000
_cell.length_c   1.000
_cell.angle_alpha   90.00
_cell.angle_beta   90.00
_cell.angle_gamma   90.00
#
_symmetry.space_group_name_H-M   'P 1'
#
loop_
_entity.id
_entity.type
_entity.pdbx_description
1 polymer ?
#
loop_
_entity_poly.entity_id
_entity_poly.type
_entity_poly.pdbx_seq_one_letter_code
_entity_poly.pdbx_strand_id
1 'polypeptide(L)'
;AFTYFTGFKPNSGEYKLMGLAPYGEPKYVDRILDEIVALAEDGSFRLNLRYFDYLAGLKMTSSAMDALFDGPARVAESPLTQREMDIAASCQKVAEEVLLRMANTAHRETGMKNLCLAGGVALNCVGNGRILREGPFDNVWIQPAAGDAGGAVGVAMALWHRHFEQPRQVDPAQDSMSGSYLGPAFGAEEVESFLQAQGAPATSLTADELSARVAEVLADAKVVGWFQGRMEFGPRALGGRSILGDPRSTAMQSQMNLKIKYRESFRPFAPSVLREHVADWFEMDCDSPYMLLVAPVKQERQIKMTGDEQALFGIDKLNVPRSDIPAVTHVDYSARVQTVRREVNEPYYDLLTAFHGLTGCPLLVNTSFNVRGEPIVCTPEDAYRCFMRTEMDYLVLGNFLLDKRDQPAWQEEVSWQEEFELD
;
A
#
# COMPACT_ATOMS: atom_id res chain seq x y z
N ALA A 1 -17.71 10.03 1.79
CA ALA A 1 -18.57 10.38 2.94
C ALA A 1 -17.99 9.87 4.24
N PHE A 2 -17.85 8.55 4.42
CA PHE A 2 -17.25 7.98 5.64
C PHE A 2 -15.84 8.49 5.94
N THR A 3 -14.96 8.59 4.94
CA THR A 3 -13.62 9.21 5.06
C THR A 3 -13.69 10.59 5.74
N TYR A 4 -14.55 11.46 5.22
CA TYR A 4 -14.81 12.80 5.78
C TYR A 4 -15.36 12.73 7.19
N PHE A 5 -16.36 11.86 7.42
CA PHE A 5 -17.04 11.74 8.70
C PHE A 5 -16.10 11.28 9.81
N THR A 6 -15.11 10.44 9.48
CA THR A 6 -14.05 10.01 10.41
C THR A 6 -12.90 11.01 10.50
N GLY A 7 -13.02 12.20 9.90
CA GLY A 7 -12.04 13.29 10.01
C GLY A 7 -10.83 13.17 9.09
N PHE A 8 -10.89 12.36 8.04
CA PHE A 8 -9.83 12.24 7.02
C PHE A 8 -10.16 13.04 5.76
N LYS A 9 -9.15 13.45 4.99
CA LYS A 9 -9.32 14.20 3.73
C LYS A 9 -9.95 13.31 2.64
N PRO A 10 -11.09 13.69 2.03
CA PRO A 10 -11.65 12.95 0.90
C PRO A 10 -10.70 12.90 -0.29
N ASN A 11 -10.77 11.83 -1.08
CA ASN A 11 -9.91 11.56 -2.26
C ASN A 11 -8.41 11.37 -1.94
N SER A 12 -8.07 11.23 -0.65
CA SER A 12 -6.72 10.93 -0.18
C SER A 12 -6.76 9.98 1.01
N GLY A 13 -7.70 10.14 1.93
CA GLY A 13 -7.80 9.41 3.19
C GLY A 13 -8.53 8.07 3.14
N GLU A 14 -9.06 7.63 2.00
CA GLU A 14 -9.83 6.38 1.88
C GLU A 14 -9.01 5.17 2.32
N TYR A 15 -7.72 5.14 2.00
CA TYR A 15 -6.83 4.07 2.45
C TYR A 15 -6.57 4.14 3.96
N LYS A 16 -6.69 5.32 4.61
CA LYS A 16 -6.55 5.47 6.07
C LYS A 16 -7.76 4.86 6.76
N LEU A 17 -8.95 5.15 6.23
CA LEU A 17 -10.19 4.53 6.68
C LEU A 17 -10.11 3.00 6.57
N MET A 18 -9.65 2.48 5.43
CA MET A 18 -9.42 1.04 5.26
C MET A 18 -8.40 0.48 6.26
N GLY A 19 -7.29 1.19 6.50
CA GLY A 19 -6.28 0.78 7.49
C GLY A 19 -6.76 0.86 8.95
N LEU A 20 -7.80 1.65 9.22
CA LEU A 20 -8.41 1.79 10.55
C LEU A 20 -9.41 0.67 10.85
N ALA A 21 -10.02 0.07 9.83
CA ALA A 21 -11.06 -0.94 9.97
C ALA A 21 -10.69 -2.13 10.88
N PRO A 22 -9.46 -2.70 10.84
CA PRO A 22 -9.08 -3.83 11.70
C PRO A 22 -9.04 -3.53 13.21
N TYR A 23 -9.14 -2.26 13.61
CA TYR A 23 -9.15 -1.84 15.01
C TYR A 23 -10.57 -1.67 15.57
N GLY A 24 -11.59 -1.78 14.72
CA GLY A 24 -12.99 -1.60 15.08
C GLY A 24 -13.79 -2.90 15.08
N GLU A 25 -14.98 -2.82 15.65
CA GLU A 25 -16.02 -3.83 15.47
C GLU A 25 -17.08 -3.35 14.46
N PRO A 26 -17.58 -4.22 13.56
CA PRO A 26 -18.52 -3.84 12.50
C PRO A 26 -19.96 -3.64 13.03
N LYS A 27 -20.14 -2.89 14.12
CA LYS A 27 -21.41 -2.72 14.84
C LYS A 27 -22.47 -1.88 14.11
N TYR A 28 -22.09 -1.15 13.07
CA TYR A 28 -22.98 -0.28 12.31
C TYR A 28 -23.36 -0.85 10.93
N VAL A 29 -23.02 -2.11 10.62
CA VAL A 29 -23.32 -2.72 9.32
C VAL A 29 -24.82 -2.64 9.01
N ASP A 30 -25.68 -3.07 9.93
CA ASP A 30 -27.13 -3.06 9.73
C ASP A 30 -27.65 -1.64 9.52
N ARG A 31 -27.18 -0.67 10.33
CA ARG A 31 -27.54 0.75 10.14
C ARG A 31 -27.16 1.26 8.75
N ILE A 32 -25.98 0.89 8.24
CA ILE A 32 -25.53 1.33 6.91
C ILE A 32 -26.41 0.70 5.81
N LEU A 33 -26.73 -0.59 5.91
CA LEU A 33 -27.55 -1.31 4.92
C LEU A 33 -29.02 -0.89 4.93
N ASP A 34 -29.57 -0.58 6.11
CA ASP A 34 -30.97 -0.19 6.26
C ASP A 34 -31.21 1.27 5.87
N GLU A 35 -30.28 2.16 6.23
CA GLU A 35 -30.51 3.61 6.11
C GLU A 35 -29.75 4.26 4.95
N ILE A 36 -28.49 3.88 4.70
CA ILE A 36 -27.62 4.58 3.73
C ILE A 36 -27.60 3.88 2.38
N VAL A 37 -27.42 2.56 2.35
CA VAL A 37 -27.16 1.77 1.14
C VAL A 37 -28.17 0.64 1.05
N ALA A 38 -29.24 0.84 0.28
CA ALA A 38 -30.16 -0.23 -0.05
C ALA A 38 -29.48 -1.18 -1.05
N LEU A 39 -28.85 -2.25 -0.54
CA LEU A 39 -28.10 -3.25 -1.30
C LEU A 39 -29.00 -4.44 -1.69
N ALA A 40 -29.19 -4.66 -2.98
CA ALA A 40 -29.91 -5.81 -3.50
C ALA A 40 -29.06 -7.09 -3.51
N GLU A 41 -29.70 -8.24 -3.75
CA GLU A 41 -29.02 -9.53 -3.85
C GLU A 41 -28.07 -9.62 -5.05
N ASP A 42 -28.38 -8.90 -6.14
CA ASP A 42 -27.54 -8.85 -7.33
C ASP A 42 -26.35 -7.87 -7.21
N GLY A 43 -26.19 -7.22 -6.06
CA GLY A 43 -25.11 -6.26 -5.83
C GLY A 43 -25.40 -4.86 -6.38
N SER A 44 -26.52 -4.65 -7.09
CA SER A 44 -27.00 -3.30 -7.36
C SER A 44 -27.38 -2.62 -6.03
N PHE A 45 -27.19 -1.31 -5.96
CA PHE A 45 -27.50 -0.56 -4.75
C PHE A 45 -28.00 0.84 -5.06
N ARG A 46 -28.77 1.38 -4.10
CA ARG A 46 -29.22 2.77 -4.13
C ARG A 46 -28.78 3.47 -2.86
N LEU A 47 -28.16 4.63 -3.02
CA LEU A 47 -27.77 5.49 -1.91
C LEU A 47 -28.97 6.35 -1.46
N ASN A 48 -29.17 6.43 -0.15
CA ASN A 48 -30.10 7.37 0.43
C ASN A 48 -29.44 8.75 0.54
N LEU A 49 -29.77 9.62 -0.41
CA LEU A 49 -29.14 10.94 -0.55
C LEU A 49 -29.37 11.87 0.66
N ARG A 50 -30.29 11.55 1.57
CA ARG A 50 -30.50 12.30 2.83
C ARG A 50 -29.23 12.46 3.65
N TYR A 51 -28.33 11.48 3.63
CA TYR A 51 -27.12 11.45 4.46
C TYR A 51 -25.93 12.22 3.84
N PHE A 52 -26.08 12.71 2.61
CA PHE A 52 -25.00 13.31 1.83
C PHE A 52 -25.31 14.78 1.52
N ASP A 53 -24.37 15.68 1.80
CA ASP A 53 -24.55 17.13 1.60
C ASP A 53 -23.77 17.66 0.39
N TYR A 54 -22.87 16.88 -0.20
CA TYR A 54 -21.95 17.35 -1.26
C TYR A 54 -22.65 17.76 -2.58
N LEU A 55 -23.94 17.45 -2.73
CA LEU A 55 -24.74 17.88 -3.88
C LEU A 55 -25.22 19.32 -3.78
N ALA A 56 -25.34 19.87 -2.55
CA ALA A 56 -25.95 21.18 -2.30
C ALA A 56 -25.14 22.07 -1.34
N GLY A 57 -24.22 21.50 -0.57
CA GLY A 57 -23.43 22.17 0.46
C GLY A 57 -21.92 22.03 0.25
N LEU A 58 -21.18 22.52 1.24
CA LEU A 58 -19.70 22.51 1.26
C LEU A 58 -19.12 21.34 2.07
N LYS A 59 -19.97 20.43 2.56
CA LYS A 59 -19.58 19.27 3.36
C LYS A 59 -19.94 17.97 2.64
N MET A 60 -19.28 16.87 3.01
CA MET A 60 -19.60 15.58 2.40
C MET A 60 -20.86 14.93 2.97
N THR A 61 -21.22 15.24 4.21
CA THR A 61 -22.25 14.54 4.98
C THR A 61 -23.23 15.53 5.61
N SER A 62 -24.50 15.15 5.72
CA SER A 62 -25.53 15.95 6.39
C SER A 62 -25.59 15.62 7.89
N SER A 63 -26.32 16.44 8.66
CA SER A 63 -26.57 16.19 10.09
C SER A 63 -27.38 14.91 10.36
N ALA A 64 -28.03 14.32 9.35
CA ALA A 64 -28.66 13.01 9.49
C ALA A 64 -27.62 11.92 9.78
N MET A 65 -26.40 12.07 9.26
CA MET A 65 -25.30 11.13 9.51
C MET A 65 -24.81 11.21 10.96
N ASP A 66 -24.85 12.41 11.56
CA ASP A 66 -24.49 12.61 12.97
C ASP A 66 -25.37 11.76 13.91
N ALA A 67 -26.68 11.73 13.65
CA ALA A 67 -27.62 10.94 14.43
C ALA A 67 -27.41 9.43 14.23
N LEU A 68 -27.00 9.01 13.03
CA LEU A 68 -26.85 7.60 12.69
C LEU A 68 -25.60 6.97 13.34
N PHE A 69 -24.55 7.76 13.57
CA PHE A 69 -23.26 7.32 14.10
C PHE A 69 -22.91 7.96 15.45
N ASP A 70 -23.93 8.23 16.27
CA ASP A 70 -23.79 8.60 17.67
C ASP A 70 -22.92 9.88 17.89
N GLY A 71 -23.11 10.90 17.04
CA GLY A 71 -22.52 12.23 17.19
C GLY A 71 -21.91 12.79 15.90
N PRO A 72 -21.37 14.02 15.92
CA PRO A 72 -20.89 14.70 14.72
C PRO A 72 -19.63 14.05 14.13
N ALA A 73 -19.36 14.39 12.87
CA ALA A 73 -18.10 14.08 12.21
C ALA A 73 -16.88 14.46 13.08
N ARG A 74 -15.86 13.61 13.08
CA ARG A 74 -14.61 13.84 13.81
C ARG A 74 -13.90 15.07 13.24
N VAL A 75 -13.37 15.92 14.12
CA VAL A 75 -12.50 17.04 13.72
C VAL A 75 -11.17 16.48 13.24
N ALA A 76 -10.66 16.96 12.10
CA ALA A 76 -9.38 16.52 11.54
C ALA A 76 -8.24 16.62 12.58
N GLU A 77 -7.31 15.66 12.53
CA GLU A 77 -6.17 15.52 13.45
C GLU A 77 -6.51 15.36 14.95
N SER A 78 -7.79 15.39 15.37
CA SER A 78 -8.18 15.06 16.75
C SER A 78 -7.96 13.56 17.05
N PRO A 79 -7.79 13.13 18.31
CA PRO A 79 -7.58 11.71 18.63
C PRO A 79 -8.66 10.80 18.05
N LEU A 80 -8.25 9.66 17.49
CA LEU A 80 -9.15 8.60 17.03
C LEU A 80 -9.82 7.92 18.24
N THR A 81 -11.12 7.64 18.14
CA THR A 81 -11.85 6.88 19.15
C THR A 81 -12.34 5.55 18.60
N GLN A 82 -12.80 4.66 19.49
CA GLN A 82 -13.42 3.40 19.09
C GLN A 82 -14.59 3.61 18.12
N ARG A 83 -15.31 4.74 18.22
CA ARG A 83 -16.42 5.08 17.32
C ARG A 83 -15.96 5.16 15.86
N GLU A 84 -14.87 5.88 15.58
CA GLU A 84 -14.35 5.98 14.21
C GLU A 84 -13.80 4.66 13.70
N MET A 85 -13.21 3.86 14.57
CA MET A 85 -12.75 2.51 14.25
C MET A 85 -13.93 1.59 13.87
N ASP A 86 -15.01 1.61 14.65
CA ASP A 86 -16.21 0.82 14.40
C ASP A 86 -16.95 1.25 13.12
N ILE A 87 -16.98 2.56 12.85
CA ILE A 87 -17.49 3.10 11.58
C ILE A 87 -16.66 2.60 10.41
N ALA A 88 -15.33 2.65 10.53
CA ALA A 88 -14.42 2.14 9.50
C ALA A 88 -14.62 0.64 9.24
N ALA A 89 -14.68 -0.17 10.30
CA ALA A 89 -14.93 -1.61 10.24
C ALA A 89 -16.27 -1.92 9.55
N SER A 90 -17.33 -1.20 9.94
CA SER A 90 -18.67 -1.39 9.38
C SER A 90 -18.74 -0.98 7.90
N CYS A 91 -18.18 0.17 7.55
CA CYS A 91 -18.12 0.65 6.16
C CYS A 91 -17.32 -0.31 5.28
N GLN A 92 -16.18 -0.81 5.76
CA GLN A 92 -15.35 -1.76 5.05
C GLN A 92 -16.10 -3.08 4.82
N LYS A 93 -16.78 -3.61 5.84
CA LYS A 93 -17.59 -4.83 5.72
C LYS A 93 -18.72 -4.70 4.68
N VAL A 94 -19.43 -3.57 4.67
CA VAL A 94 -20.46 -3.29 3.67
C VAL A 94 -19.86 -3.15 2.27
N ALA A 95 -18.75 -2.44 2.11
CA ALA A 95 -18.09 -2.29 0.81
C ALA A 95 -17.66 -3.64 0.23
N GLU A 96 -17.12 -4.53 1.06
CA GLU A 96 -16.76 -5.90 0.64
C GLU A 96 -17.99 -6.71 0.20
N GLU A 97 -19.11 -6.60 0.91
CA GLU A 97 -20.35 -7.31 0.56
C GLU A 97 -20.91 -6.82 -0.79
N VAL A 98 -20.91 -5.50 -1.02
CA VAL A 98 -21.29 -4.92 -2.31
C VAL A 98 -20.41 -5.49 -3.43
N LEU A 99 -19.08 -5.44 -3.24
CA LEU A 99 -18.11 -5.94 -4.22
C LEU A 99 -18.30 -7.43 -4.53
N LEU A 100 -18.48 -8.26 -3.50
CA LEU A 100 -18.67 -9.70 -3.66
C LEU A 100 -19.97 -10.02 -4.40
N ARG A 101 -21.09 -9.35 -4.07
CA ARG A 101 -22.37 -9.55 -4.78
C ARG A 101 -22.29 -9.13 -6.24
N MET A 102 -21.67 -7.99 -6.53
CA MET A 102 -21.44 -7.53 -7.90
C MET A 102 -20.59 -8.52 -8.69
N ALA A 103 -19.51 -9.03 -8.09
CA ALA A 103 -18.65 -10.04 -8.70
C ALA A 103 -19.41 -11.35 -9.00
N ASN A 104 -20.22 -11.82 -8.04
CA ASN A 104 -21.07 -13.00 -8.21
C ASN A 104 -22.11 -12.81 -9.33
N THR A 105 -22.74 -11.65 -9.41
CA THR A 105 -23.69 -11.32 -10.49
C THR A 105 -23.00 -11.32 -11.84
N ALA A 106 -21.84 -10.66 -11.96
CA ALA A 106 -21.06 -10.65 -13.20
C ALA A 106 -20.69 -12.08 -13.64
N HIS A 107 -20.32 -12.96 -12.71
CA HIS A 107 -20.08 -14.37 -13.02
C HIS A 107 -21.34 -15.08 -13.53
N ARG A 108 -22.49 -14.93 -12.85
CA ARG A 108 -23.75 -15.55 -13.27
C ARG A 108 -24.20 -15.10 -14.66
N GLU A 109 -24.01 -13.82 -14.99
CA GLU A 109 -24.42 -13.27 -16.29
C GLU A 109 -23.50 -13.66 -17.44
N THR A 110 -22.20 -13.78 -17.18
CA THR A 110 -21.19 -13.97 -18.23
C THR A 110 -20.68 -15.40 -18.36
N GLY A 111 -20.75 -16.19 -17.28
CA GLY A 111 -20.11 -17.51 -17.16
C GLY A 111 -18.57 -17.46 -17.23
N MET A 112 -17.97 -16.26 -17.13
CA MET A 112 -16.53 -16.08 -17.27
C MET A 112 -15.79 -16.52 -16.01
N LYS A 113 -14.65 -17.18 -16.22
CA LYS A 113 -13.77 -17.70 -15.15
C LYS A 113 -12.78 -16.68 -14.63
N ASN A 114 -12.57 -15.58 -15.36
CA ASN A 114 -11.58 -14.57 -15.05
C ASN A 114 -12.27 -13.23 -14.81
N LEU A 115 -11.90 -12.54 -13.73
CA LEU A 115 -12.42 -11.22 -13.37
C LEU A 115 -11.33 -10.15 -13.52
N CYS A 116 -11.64 -9.07 -14.22
CA CYS A 116 -10.78 -7.88 -14.30
C CYS A 116 -11.42 -6.73 -13.50
N LEU A 117 -10.64 -6.10 -12.63
CA LEU A 117 -11.08 -5.01 -11.76
C LEU A 117 -10.33 -3.70 -12.06
N ALA A 118 -11.10 -2.61 -12.16
CA ALA A 118 -10.64 -1.24 -12.29
C ALA A 118 -11.64 -0.28 -11.62
N GLY A 119 -11.36 1.01 -11.63
CA GLY A 119 -12.07 2.03 -10.85
C GLY A 119 -11.46 2.19 -9.45
N GLY A 120 -11.56 3.39 -8.85
CA GLY A 120 -10.88 3.71 -7.59
C GLY A 120 -11.18 2.74 -6.44
N VAL A 121 -12.37 2.14 -6.39
CA VAL A 121 -12.75 1.13 -5.38
C VAL A 121 -11.94 -0.16 -5.53
N ALA A 122 -11.45 -0.50 -6.72
CA ALA A 122 -10.60 -1.68 -6.94
C ALA A 122 -9.20 -1.55 -6.30
N LEU A 123 -8.83 -0.38 -5.75
CA LEU A 123 -7.66 -0.24 -4.87
C LEU A 123 -7.91 -0.77 -3.45
N ASN A 124 -9.14 -1.19 -3.13
CA ASN A 124 -9.51 -1.85 -1.88
C ASN A 124 -8.99 -3.30 -1.88
N CYS A 125 -7.74 -3.47 -1.45
CA CYS A 125 -7.08 -4.77 -1.43
C CYS A 125 -7.72 -5.79 -0.47
N VAL A 126 -8.48 -5.33 0.52
CA VAL A 126 -9.22 -6.22 1.45
C VAL A 126 -10.41 -6.85 0.72
N GLY A 127 -11.20 -6.03 0.01
CA GLY A 127 -12.29 -6.50 -0.85
C GLY A 127 -11.81 -7.42 -1.97
N ASN A 128 -10.71 -7.06 -2.64
CA ASN A 128 -10.10 -7.91 -3.67
C ASN A 128 -9.67 -9.28 -3.10
N GLY A 129 -9.07 -9.30 -1.91
CA GLY A 129 -8.69 -10.54 -1.23
C GLY A 129 -9.90 -11.43 -0.90
N ARG A 130 -11.04 -10.84 -0.54
CA ARG A 130 -12.30 -11.59 -0.36
C ARG A 130 -12.84 -12.14 -1.67
N ILE A 131 -12.85 -11.34 -2.75
CA ILE A 131 -13.27 -11.83 -4.07
C ILE A 131 -12.41 -13.02 -4.51
N LEU A 132 -11.09 -12.95 -4.32
CA LEU A 132 -10.18 -14.03 -4.68
C LEU A 132 -10.48 -15.33 -3.92
N ARG A 133 -10.83 -15.25 -2.63
CA ARG A 133 -11.07 -16.44 -1.79
C ARG A 133 -12.50 -16.99 -1.87
N GLU A 134 -13.48 -16.10 -1.96
CA GLU A 134 -14.91 -16.42 -1.80
C GLU A 134 -15.66 -16.35 -3.15
N GLY A 135 -15.09 -15.69 -4.16
CA GLY A 135 -15.72 -15.50 -5.45
C GLY A 135 -15.58 -16.72 -6.38
N PRO A 136 -16.41 -16.80 -7.44
CA PRO A 136 -16.48 -17.94 -8.35
C PRO A 136 -15.47 -17.85 -9.51
N PHE A 137 -14.37 -17.12 -9.34
CA PHE A 137 -13.39 -16.85 -10.39
C PHE A 137 -12.11 -17.65 -10.15
N ASP A 138 -11.59 -18.24 -11.22
CA ASP A 138 -10.30 -18.93 -11.23
C ASP A 138 -9.15 -17.92 -11.13
N ASN A 139 -9.31 -16.74 -11.74
CA ASN A 139 -8.30 -15.68 -11.73
C ASN A 139 -8.93 -14.29 -11.53
N VAL A 140 -8.22 -13.45 -10.77
CA VAL A 140 -8.57 -12.03 -10.59
C VAL A 140 -7.37 -11.17 -11.00
N TRP A 141 -7.58 -10.26 -11.94
CA TRP A 141 -6.58 -9.28 -12.34
C TRP A 141 -7.07 -7.88 -11.97
N ILE A 142 -6.23 -7.11 -11.28
CA ILE A 142 -6.57 -5.76 -10.81
C ILE A 142 -5.55 -4.78 -11.39
N GLN A 143 -6.06 -3.69 -11.99
CA GLN A 143 -5.19 -2.66 -12.55
C GLN A 143 -4.40 -1.93 -11.40
N PRO A 144 -3.05 -1.86 -11.42
CA PRO A 144 -2.25 -1.15 -10.39
C PRO A 144 -2.61 0.32 -10.14
N ALA A 145 -2.86 1.09 -11.19
CA ALA A 145 -3.43 2.43 -11.20
C ALA A 145 -4.94 2.39 -11.49
N ALA A 146 -5.71 1.57 -10.76
CA ALA A 146 -7.14 1.36 -11.01
C ALA A 146 -8.02 2.61 -10.94
N GLY A 147 -7.60 3.66 -10.24
CA GLY A 147 -8.30 4.95 -10.24
C GLY A 147 -8.21 5.69 -11.57
N ASP A 148 -8.57 6.97 -11.56
CA ASP A 148 -8.65 7.79 -12.77
C ASP A 148 -7.33 7.91 -13.54
N ALA A 149 -6.19 7.77 -12.85
CA ALA A 149 -4.87 7.74 -13.48
C ALA A 149 -4.77 6.64 -14.56
N GLY A 150 -5.33 5.46 -14.32
CA GLY A 150 -5.33 4.36 -15.30
C GLY A 150 -6.18 4.61 -16.53
N GLY A 151 -7.05 5.64 -16.50
CA GLY A 151 -7.90 6.02 -17.63
C GLY A 151 -7.10 6.37 -18.89
N ALA A 152 -5.94 7.00 -18.75
CA ALA A 152 -5.08 7.32 -19.89
C ALA A 152 -4.61 6.06 -20.65
N VAL A 153 -4.19 5.02 -19.91
CA VAL A 153 -3.83 3.72 -20.49
C VAL A 153 -5.05 3.05 -21.12
N GLY A 154 -6.20 3.09 -20.44
CA GLY A 154 -7.45 2.54 -20.94
C GLY A 154 -7.89 3.15 -22.28
N VAL A 155 -7.80 4.48 -22.42
CA VAL A 155 -8.12 5.19 -23.68
C VAL A 155 -7.13 4.80 -24.79
N ALA A 156 -5.83 4.79 -24.50
CA ALA A 156 -4.82 4.40 -25.49
C ALA A 156 -5.05 2.96 -26.00
N MET A 157 -5.29 2.01 -25.10
CA MET A 157 -5.57 0.61 -25.44
C MET A 157 -6.90 0.46 -26.22
N ALA A 158 -7.93 1.23 -25.85
CA ALA A 158 -9.21 1.22 -26.57
C ALA A 158 -9.05 1.73 -28.01
N LEU A 159 -8.32 2.83 -28.22
CA LEU A 159 -8.04 3.33 -29.57
C LEU A 159 -7.21 2.32 -30.37
N TRP A 160 -6.11 1.82 -29.80
CA TRP A 160 -5.21 0.88 -30.48
C TRP A 160 -5.92 -0.40 -30.95
N HIS A 161 -6.65 -1.05 -30.05
CA HIS A 161 -7.27 -2.35 -30.34
C HIS A 161 -8.67 -2.28 -30.95
N ARG A 162 -9.45 -1.22 -30.67
CA ARG A 162 -10.84 -1.12 -31.17
C ARG A 162 -11.01 -0.16 -32.33
N HIS A 163 -10.23 0.92 -32.39
CA HIS A 163 -10.34 1.90 -33.47
C HIS A 163 -9.36 1.61 -34.61
N PHE A 164 -8.10 1.29 -34.27
CA PHE A 164 -7.07 0.92 -35.26
C PHE A 164 -6.98 -0.58 -35.53
N GLU A 165 -7.85 -1.38 -34.89
CA GLU A 165 -8.00 -2.84 -35.08
C GLU A 165 -6.69 -3.63 -34.95
N GLN A 166 -5.75 -3.12 -34.16
CA GLN A 166 -4.48 -3.80 -33.95
C GLN A 166 -4.69 -5.05 -33.08
N PRO A 167 -4.03 -6.18 -33.39
CA PRO A 167 -4.23 -7.42 -32.66
C PRO A 167 -3.78 -7.29 -31.20
N ARG A 168 -4.50 -7.95 -30.29
CA ARG A 168 -4.05 -8.12 -28.91
C ARG A 168 -3.01 -9.23 -28.88
N GLN A 169 -1.85 -8.94 -28.30
CA GLN A 169 -0.88 -9.96 -27.93
C GLN A 169 -1.10 -10.28 -26.46
N VAL A 170 -1.33 -11.55 -26.15
CA VAL A 170 -1.62 -12.00 -24.79
C VAL A 170 -0.63 -13.12 -24.47
N ASP A 171 0.12 -12.95 -23.40
CA ASP A 171 0.83 -14.05 -22.76
C ASP A 171 -0.05 -14.56 -21.60
N PRO A 172 -0.61 -15.77 -21.69
CA PRO A 172 -1.46 -16.31 -20.62
C PRO A 172 -0.68 -16.67 -19.36
N ALA A 173 0.66 -16.76 -19.42
CA ALA A 173 1.50 -17.15 -18.29
C ALA A 173 2.04 -15.94 -17.50
N GLN A 174 1.98 -14.73 -18.06
CA GLN A 174 2.59 -13.55 -17.46
C GLN A 174 1.68 -12.33 -17.55
N ASP A 175 1.78 -11.48 -16.53
CA ASP A 175 1.15 -10.18 -16.56
C ASP A 175 1.99 -9.18 -17.38
N SER A 176 1.40 -8.64 -18.44
CA SER A 176 2.08 -7.74 -19.39
C SER A 176 2.24 -6.30 -18.90
N MET A 177 1.74 -5.97 -17.69
CA MET A 177 2.00 -4.67 -17.07
C MET A 177 3.42 -4.55 -16.51
N SER A 178 4.18 -5.66 -16.43
CA SER A 178 5.61 -5.70 -16.08
C SER A 178 5.98 -4.86 -14.86
N GLY A 179 5.31 -5.11 -13.72
CA GLY A 179 5.56 -4.39 -12.47
C GLY A 179 5.09 -2.94 -12.47
N SER A 180 4.38 -2.52 -13.53
CA SER A 180 3.94 -1.14 -13.78
C SER A 180 5.11 -0.17 -13.93
N TYR A 181 6.31 -0.63 -14.31
CA TYR A 181 7.50 0.23 -14.45
C TYR A 181 7.47 1.09 -15.73
N LEU A 182 6.48 1.99 -15.82
CA LEU A 182 6.22 2.83 -16.99
C LEU A 182 6.84 4.23 -16.89
N GLY A 183 7.30 4.63 -15.70
CA GLY A 183 7.93 5.92 -15.45
C GLY A 183 9.39 6.03 -15.93
N PRO A 184 10.06 7.16 -15.63
CA PRO A 184 11.45 7.39 -16.03
C PRO A 184 12.43 6.48 -15.26
N ALA A 185 13.58 6.24 -15.89
CA ALA A 185 14.78 5.66 -15.29
C ALA A 185 15.94 6.62 -15.48
N PHE A 186 16.91 6.56 -14.57
CA PHE A 186 18.07 7.44 -14.53
C PHE A 186 19.34 6.60 -14.65
N GLY A 187 20.23 6.99 -15.57
CA GLY A 187 21.46 6.25 -15.85
C GLY A 187 22.55 6.49 -14.80
N ALA A 188 23.56 5.62 -14.75
CA ALA A 188 24.66 5.76 -13.80
C ALA A 188 25.41 7.10 -13.95
N GLU A 189 25.66 7.55 -15.18
CA GLU A 189 26.32 8.84 -15.45
C GLU A 189 25.51 10.05 -14.96
N GLU A 190 24.18 9.98 -15.08
CA GLU A 190 23.27 11.04 -14.63
C GLU A 190 23.24 11.11 -13.10
N VAL A 191 23.16 9.96 -12.43
CA VAL A 191 23.21 9.87 -10.97
C VAL A 191 24.58 10.33 -10.44
N GLU A 192 25.67 9.89 -11.07
CA GLU A 192 27.03 10.29 -10.68
C GLU A 192 27.22 11.81 -10.81
N SER A 193 26.78 12.39 -11.93
CA SER A 193 26.85 13.83 -12.17
C SER A 193 26.06 14.62 -11.13
N PHE A 194 24.87 14.13 -10.76
CA PHE A 194 24.06 14.71 -9.70
C PHE A 194 24.77 14.65 -8.34
N LEU A 195 25.31 13.49 -7.95
CA LEU A 195 26.01 13.31 -6.67
C LEU A 195 27.24 14.21 -6.55
N GLN A 196 28.01 14.34 -7.64
CA GLN A 196 29.15 15.24 -7.71
C GLN A 196 28.74 16.71 -7.55
N ALA A 197 27.67 17.13 -8.24
CA ALA A 197 27.16 18.50 -8.14
C ALA A 197 26.65 18.85 -6.74
N GLN A 198 26.07 17.88 -6.03
CA GLN A 198 25.62 18.04 -4.63
C GLN A 198 26.74 17.89 -3.60
N GLY A 199 27.93 17.41 -4.01
CA GLY A 199 28.99 17.05 -3.07
C GLY A 199 28.58 15.93 -2.11
N ALA A 200 27.70 15.02 -2.55
CA ALA A 200 27.14 13.94 -1.75
C ALA A 200 28.07 12.71 -1.78
N PRO A 201 28.72 12.32 -0.67
CA PRO A 201 29.61 11.16 -0.65
C PRO A 201 28.82 9.86 -0.89
N ALA A 202 29.30 9.04 -1.83
CA ALA A 202 28.68 7.78 -2.18
C ALA A 202 29.72 6.72 -2.54
N THR A 203 29.41 5.47 -2.26
CA THR A 203 30.21 4.30 -2.67
C THR A 203 29.59 3.68 -3.91
N SER A 204 30.34 3.59 -5.01
CA SER A 204 29.92 2.85 -6.20
C SER A 204 30.18 1.36 -5.99
N LEU A 205 29.16 0.53 -6.21
CA LEU A 205 29.20 -0.92 -6.03
C LEU A 205 28.76 -1.63 -7.31
N THR A 206 29.23 -2.85 -7.54
CA THR A 206 28.60 -3.74 -8.53
C THR A 206 27.22 -4.20 -8.06
N ALA A 207 26.41 -4.78 -8.95
CA ALA A 207 25.05 -5.23 -8.60
C ALA A 207 25.05 -6.29 -7.47
N ASP A 208 25.99 -7.23 -7.51
CA ASP A 208 26.14 -8.29 -6.51
C ASP A 208 26.60 -7.72 -5.16
N GLU A 209 27.60 -6.83 -5.18
CA GLU A 209 28.09 -6.15 -3.98
C GLU A 209 27.01 -5.27 -3.35
N LEU A 210 26.22 -4.56 -4.16
CA LEU A 210 25.13 -3.72 -3.71
C LEU A 210 24.06 -4.56 -3.00
N SER A 211 23.61 -5.65 -3.63
CA SER A 211 22.58 -6.52 -3.06
C SER A 211 23.04 -7.15 -1.75
N ALA A 212 24.27 -7.65 -1.71
CA ALA A 212 24.87 -8.19 -0.49
C ALA A 212 24.98 -7.13 0.61
N ARG A 213 25.50 -5.95 0.28
CA ARG A 213 25.72 -4.88 1.26
C ARG A 213 24.41 -4.33 1.82
N VAL A 214 23.41 -4.13 0.96
CA VAL A 214 22.09 -3.64 1.38
C VAL A 214 21.34 -4.70 2.18
N ALA A 215 21.50 -5.99 1.86
CA ALA A 215 20.97 -7.08 2.67
C ALA A 215 21.55 -7.10 4.09
N GLU A 216 22.86 -6.89 4.27
CA GLU A 216 23.49 -6.74 5.58
C GLU A 216 22.92 -5.54 6.36
N VAL A 217 22.84 -4.38 5.71
CA VAL A 217 22.27 -3.16 6.30
C VAL A 217 20.84 -3.40 6.77
N LEU A 218 20.00 -4.02 5.95
CA LEU A 218 18.63 -4.37 6.31
C LEU A 218 18.58 -5.37 7.45
N ALA A 219 19.44 -6.39 7.46
CA ALA A 219 19.50 -7.40 8.53
C ALA A 219 19.91 -6.80 9.89
N ASP A 220 20.66 -5.70 9.88
CA ASP A 220 20.97 -4.87 11.06
C ASP A 220 19.82 -3.92 11.46
N ALA A 221 18.61 -4.16 10.95
CA ALA A 221 17.39 -3.39 11.17
C ALA A 221 17.52 -1.89 10.83
N LYS A 222 18.34 -1.58 9.81
CA LYS A 222 18.45 -0.22 9.25
C LYS A 222 17.42 0.02 8.16
N VAL A 223 17.09 1.30 7.95
CA VAL A 223 16.14 1.71 6.92
C VAL A 223 16.85 2.22 5.68
N VAL A 224 16.45 1.71 4.52
CA VAL A 224 17.08 2.00 3.23
C VAL A 224 16.09 2.64 2.28
N GLY A 225 16.40 3.84 1.78
CA GLY A 225 15.77 4.38 0.58
C GLY A 225 16.30 3.65 -0.65
N TRP A 226 15.42 3.08 -1.46
CA TRP A 226 15.76 2.24 -2.62
C TRP A 226 15.23 2.88 -3.90
N PHE A 227 16.15 3.37 -4.74
CA PHE A 227 15.88 4.00 -6.02
C PHE A 227 16.55 3.21 -7.13
N GLN A 228 15.78 2.42 -7.87
CA GLN A 228 16.25 1.56 -8.95
C GLN A 228 15.40 1.65 -10.20
N GLY A 229 16.05 1.59 -11.36
CA GLY A 229 15.38 1.41 -12.65
C GLY A 229 14.23 2.39 -12.91
N ARG A 230 13.25 1.91 -13.66
CA ARG A 230 12.06 2.69 -14.04
C ARG A 230 11.09 2.80 -12.86
N MET A 231 10.53 4.00 -12.67
CA MET A 231 9.51 4.26 -11.66
C MET A 231 8.20 3.51 -11.96
N GLU A 232 7.56 3.02 -10.90
CA GLU A 232 6.23 2.42 -10.90
C GLU A 232 5.14 3.44 -11.24
N PHE A 233 4.15 3.02 -12.03
CA PHE A 233 2.92 3.76 -12.26
C PHE A 233 1.81 3.25 -11.35
N GLY A 234 1.24 4.17 -10.57
CA GLY A 234 0.18 3.89 -9.59
C GLY A 234 0.54 4.37 -8.19
N PRO A 235 -0.32 4.11 -7.19
CA PRO A 235 -0.19 4.66 -5.85
C PRO A 235 0.71 3.82 -4.91
N ARG A 236 1.38 2.78 -5.43
CA ARG A 236 2.18 1.84 -4.63
C ARG A 236 3.63 1.85 -5.14
N ALA A 237 4.57 1.87 -4.22
CA ALA A 237 5.94 1.49 -4.54
C ALA A 237 6.06 -0.04 -4.54
N LEU A 238 6.76 -0.56 -5.53
CA LEU A 238 6.87 -1.97 -5.89
C LEU A 238 8.33 -2.33 -6.18
N GLY A 239 9.29 -1.76 -5.46
CA GLY A 239 10.72 -2.08 -5.58
C GLY A 239 11.53 -1.20 -6.55
N GLY A 240 10.95 -0.15 -7.12
CA GLY A 240 11.63 0.87 -7.93
C GLY A 240 11.87 2.18 -7.16
N ARG A 241 10.86 2.65 -6.40
CA ARG A 241 10.94 3.85 -5.54
C ARG A 241 10.42 3.54 -4.14
N SER A 242 11.19 2.78 -3.38
CA SER A 242 10.73 2.15 -2.13
C SER A 242 11.55 2.58 -0.92
N ILE A 243 10.96 2.53 0.27
CA ILE A 243 11.70 2.51 1.53
C ILE A 243 11.59 1.10 2.07
N LEU A 244 12.74 0.51 2.37
CA LEU A 244 12.88 -0.89 2.73
C LEU A 244 13.29 -1.04 4.21
N GLY A 245 12.89 -2.14 4.82
CA GLY A 245 13.24 -2.47 6.20
C GLY A 245 13.11 -3.96 6.50
N ASP A 246 13.61 -4.38 7.66
CA ASP A 246 13.54 -5.76 8.12
C ASP A 246 12.14 -6.11 8.66
N PRO A 247 11.43 -7.09 8.07
CA PRO A 247 10.09 -7.45 8.51
C PRO A 247 10.07 -8.16 9.88
N ARG A 248 11.19 -8.75 10.29
CA ARG A 248 11.34 -9.52 11.54
C ARG A 248 11.48 -8.61 12.75
N SER A 249 11.91 -7.36 12.55
CA SER A 249 12.15 -6.41 13.63
C SER A 249 10.84 -5.89 14.22
N THR A 250 10.69 -6.03 15.54
CA THR A 250 9.54 -5.49 16.29
C THR A 250 9.53 -3.97 16.37
N ALA A 251 10.67 -3.32 16.14
CA ALA A 251 10.80 -1.86 16.19
C ALA A 251 10.66 -1.20 14.80
N MET A 252 10.78 -1.95 13.70
CA MET A 252 10.82 -1.38 12.35
C MET A 252 9.57 -0.56 12.01
N GLN A 253 8.39 -1.07 12.40
CA GLN A 253 7.13 -0.38 12.12
C GLN A 253 7.06 0.99 12.80
N SER A 254 7.41 1.06 14.09
CA SER A 254 7.39 2.31 14.85
C SER A 254 8.49 3.27 14.37
N GLN A 255 9.70 2.77 14.09
CA GLN A 255 10.80 3.55 13.55
C GLN A 255 10.42 4.20 12.21
N MET A 256 9.92 3.44 11.24
CA MET A 256 9.54 3.98 9.94
C MET A 256 8.37 4.96 10.03
N ASN A 257 7.33 4.66 10.84
CA ASN A 257 6.18 5.55 10.94
C ASN A 257 6.52 6.89 11.62
N LEU A 258 7.35 6.89 12.65
CA LEU A 258 7.68 8.09 13.43
C LEU A 258 8.82 8.91 12.83
N LYS A 259 9.92 8.25 12.43
CA LYS A 259 11.18 8.92 12.07
C LYS A 259 11.31 9.24 10.58
N ILE A 260 10.49 8.59 9.77
CA ILE A 260 10.59 8.67 8.30
C ILE A 260 9.29 9.15 7.70
N LYS A 261 8.17 8.52 8.06
CA LYS A 261 6.87 8.85 7.46
C LYS A 261 6.13 9.98 8.15
N TYR A 262 6.45 10.27 9.40
CA TYR A 262 5.77 11.29 10.21
C TYR A 262 4.24 11.16 10.13
N ARG A 263 3.74 9.93 10.24
CA ARG A 263 2.32 9.60 10.04
C ARG A 263 1.76 8.73 11.16
N GLU A 264 0.45 8.50 11.12
CA GLU A 264 -0.27 7.74 12.13
C GLU A 264 0.28 6.32 12.29
N SER A 265 0.51 5.91 13.53
CA SER A 265 1.16 4.64 13.87
C SER A 265 0.38 3.41 13.42
N PHE A 266 -0.94 3.51 13.27
CA PHE A 266 -1.81 2.38 12.92
C PHE A 266 -1.70 1.91 11.48
N ARG A 267 -1.00 2.66 10.62
CA ARG A 267 -0.83 2.29 9.22
C ARG A 267 0.18 1.15 9.09
N PRO A 268 -0.26 -0.04 8.66
CA PRO A 268 0.64 -1.15 8.48
C PRO A 268 1.51 -0.94 7.24
N PHE A 269 2.65 -1.65 7.21
CA PHE A 269 3.48 -1.77 6.02
C PHE A 269 3.16 -3.07 5.27
N ALA A 270 3.60 -3.13 4.02
CA ALA A 270 3.36 -4.26 3.15
C ALA A 270 4.65 -5.08 2.99
N PRO A 271 4.56 -6.42 2.94
CA PRO A 271 5.70 -7.25 2.56
C PRO A 271 5.87 -7.32 1.04
N SER A 272 7.12 -7.22 0.61
CA SER A 272 7.58 -7.80 -0.66
C SER A 272 8.17 -9.18 -0.38
N VAL A 273 7.80 -10.20 -1.16
CA VAL A 273 8.22 -11.59 -0.98
C VAL A 273 8.66 -12.20 -2.30
N LEU A 274 9.71 -13.03 -2.27
CA LEU A 274 10.06 -13.89 -3.40
C LEU A 274 8.87 -14.78 -3.77
N ARG A 275 8.43 -14.76 -5.05
CA ARG A 275 7.18 -15.41 -5.47
C ARG A 275 7.14 -16.89 -5.13
N GLU A 276 8.26 -17.59 -5.24
CA GLU A 276 8.41 -19.02 -4.92
C GLU A 276 8.16 -19.34 -3.45
N HIS A 277 8.24 -18.35 -2.55
CA HIS A 277 8.05 -18.51 -1.11
C HIS A 277 6.70 -17.98 -0.60
N VAL A 278 5.85 -17.40 -1.46
CA VAL A 278 4.60 -16.75 -0.98
C VAL A 278 3.69 -17.71 -0.20
N ALA A 279 3.57 -18.96 -0.66
CA ALA A 279 2.74 -19.98 -0.04
C ALA A 279 3.29 -20.51 1.30
N ASP A 280 4.59 -20.32 1.56
CA ASP A 280 5.25 -20.69 2.83
C ASP A 280 4.98 -19.66 3.95
N TRP A 281 4.46 -18.48 3.60
CA TRP A 281 4.30 -17.34 4.50
C TRP A 281 2.88 -16.81 4.60
N PHE A 282 2.07 -16.96 3.54
CA PHE A 282 0.70 -16.47 3.48
C PHE A 282 -0.27 -17.58 3.05
N GLU A 283 -1.54 -17.46 3.45
CA GLU A 283 -2.64 -18.28 2.95
C GLU A 283 -3.04 -17.84 1.53
N MET A 284 -2.08 -17.96 0.60
CA MET A 284 -2.19 -17.55 -0.80
C MET A 284 -1.10 -18.25 -1.62
N ASP A 285 -1.47 -18.80 -2.79
CA ASP A 285 -0.52 -19.28 -3.80
C ASP A 285 -0.89 -18.75 -5.19
N CYS A 286 -0.88 -17.43 -5.30
CA CYS A 286 -1.03 -16.72 -6.56
C CYS A 286 -0.07 -15.53 -6.62
N ASP A 287 0.12 -14.99 -7.81
CA ASP A 287 0.86 -13.75 -7.99
C ASP A 287 0.04 -12.56 -7.45
N SER A 288 0.71 -11.66 -6.74
CA SER A 288 0.20 -10.36 -6.30
C SER A 288 1.28 -9.29 -6.54
N PRO A 289 1.63 -8.96 -7.79
CA PRO A 289 2.77 -8.09 -8.09
C PRO A 289 2.54 -6.61 -7.70
N TYR A 290 1.30 -6.23 -7.40
CA TYR A 290 0.89 -4.82 -7.25
C TYR A 290 0.45 -4.39 -5.85
N MET A 291 0.61 -5.25 -4.83
CA MET A 291 0.06 -4.99 -3.48
C MET A 291 -1.46 -4.70 -3.50
N LEU A 292 -2.22 -5.43 -4.31
CA LEU A 292 -3.67 -5.27 -4.44
C LEU A 292 -4.47 -6.43 -3.85
N LEU A 293 -3.80 -7.38 -3.21
CA LEU A 293 -4.39 -8.50 -2.50
C LEU A 293 -3.91 -8.52 -1.05
N VAL A 294 -4.83 -8.87 -0.16
CA VAL A 294 -4.54 -9.14 1.26
C VAL A 294 -4.75 -10.63 1.52
N ALA A 295 -3.76 -11.22 2.17
CA ALA A 295 -3.78 -12.63 2.57
C ALA A 295 -3.48 -12.74 4.07
N PRO A 296 -4.13 -13.69 4.79
CA PRO A 296 -3.69 -14.08 6.13
C PRO A 296 -2.24 -14.55 6.12
N VAL A 297 -1.48 -14.22 7.15
CA VAL A 297 -0.18 -14.86 7.44
C VAL A 297 -0.44 -16.32 7.85
N LYS A 298 0.42 -17.25 7.42
CA LYS A 298 0.34 -18.68 7.79
C LYS A 298 0.20 -18.89 9.30
N GLN A 299 -0.72 -19.77 9.71
CA GLN A 299 -1.09 -19.92 11.12
C GLN A 299 0.10 -20.29 12.02
N GLU A 300 1.01 -21.13 11.54
CA GLU A 300 2.23 -21.57 12.22
C GLU A 300 3.24 -20.43 12.48
N ARG A 301 3.11 -19.31 11.76
CA ARG A 301 3.93 -18.11 11.92
C ARG A 301 3.28 -17.07 12.82
N GLN A 302 1.99 -17.22 13.13
CA GLN A 302 1.24 -16.26 13.94
C GLN A 302 1.56 -16.42 15.44
N ILE A 303 1.66 -15.28 16.12
CA ILE A 303 1.78 -15.19 17.57
C ILE A 303 0.41 -14.77 18.13
N LYS A 304 -0.26 -15.68 18.84
CA LYS A 304 -1.55 -15.40 19.47
C LYS A 304 -1.38 -14.41 20.61
N MET A 305 -2.16 -13.34 20.59
CA MET A 305 -2.19 -12.41 21.71
C MET A 305 -2.96 -12.99 22.91
N THR A 306 -2.45 -12.67 24.09
CA THR A 306 -3.05 -12.93 25.40
C THR A 306 -4.32 -12.12 25.61
N GLY A 307 -5.13 -12.48 26.62
CA GLY A 307 -6.34 -11.73 26.96
C GLY A 307 -6.08 -10.26 27.31
N ASP A 308 -4.99 -9.99 28.03
CA ASP A 308 -4.60 -8.61 28.42
C ASP A 308 -4.19 -7.78 27.20
N GLU A 309 -3.44 -8.37 26.27
CA GLU A 309 -3.07 -7.71 25.02
C GLU A 309 -4.29 -7.42 24.14
N GLN A 310 -5.32 -8.29 24.17
CA GLN A 310 -6.54 -8.10 23.37
C GLN A 310 -7.35 -6.89 23.85
N ALA A 311 -7.26 -6.59 25.15
CA ALA A 311 -7.90 -5.44 25.78
C ALA A 311 -7.17 -4.11 25.55
N LEU A 312 -5.95 -4.12 24.99
CA LEU A 312 -5.23 -2.90 24.63
C LEU A 312 -5.98 -2.12 23.55
N PHE A 313 -5.88 -0.79 23.60
CA PHE A 313 -6.53 0.13 22.67
C PHE A 313 -5.50 0.95 21.90
N GLY A 314 -5.79 1.25 20.63
CA GLY A 314 -4.97 2.16 19.81
C GLY A 314 -3.52 1.70 19.62
N ILE A 315 -2.57 2.59 19.93
CA ILE A 315 -1.13 2.39 19.67
C ILE A 315 -0.53 1.26 20.51
N ASP A 316 -1.07 0.99 21.69
CA ASP A 316 -0.56 -0.07 22.55
C ASP A 316 -0.81 -1.45 21.92
N LYS A 317 -1.96 -1.59 21.23
CA LYS A 317 -2.30 -2.82 20.50
C LYS A 317 -1.42 -3.06 19.27
N LEU A 318 -0.87 -1.99 18.67
CA LEU A 318 0.08 -2.06 17.55
C LEU A 318 1.43 -2.61 17.94
N ASN A 319 1.89 -2.29 19.16
CA ASN A 319 3.21 -2.70 19.62
C ASN A 319 3.28 -4.19 20.00
N VAL A 320 2.15 -4.91 19.95
CA VAL A 320 2.10 -6.33 20.25
C VAL A 320 2.44 -7.15 19.00
N PRO A 321 3.52 -7.96 19.02
CA PRO A 321 3.86 -8.83 17.91
C PRO A 321 2.72 -9.80 17.55
N ARG A 322 2.50 -10.00 16.26
CA ARG A 322 1.45 -10.87 15.71
C ARG A 322 1.99 -12.06 14.93
N SER A 323 3.28 -12.08 14.65
CA SER A 323 3.95 -13.15 13.92
C SER A 323 5.47 -13.04 14.09
N ASP A 324 6.21 -13.96 13.47
CA ASP A 324 7.66 -13.88 13.26
C ASP A 324 8.09 -12.76 12.28
N ILE A 325 7.14 -12.12 11.59
CA ILE A 325 7.31 -10.93 10.72
C ILE A 325 6.41 -9.77 11.17
N PRO A 326 6.60 -9.26 12.40
CA PRO A 326 5.67 -8.33 13.03
C PRO A 326 5.55 -6.98 12.29
N ALA A 327 6.57 -6.52 11.58
CA ALA A 327 6.54 -5.18 10.97
C ALA A 327 5.53 -5.06 9.80
N VAL A 328 5.17 -6.19 9.20
CA VAL A 328 4.27 -6.29 8.03
C VAL A 328 2.96 -7.01 8.35
N THR A 329 2.79 -7.50 9.57
CA THR A 329 1.59 -8.25 9.99
C THR A 329 0.60 -7.31 10.66
N HIS A 330 -0.61 -7.27 10.15
CA HIS A 330 -1.69 -6.44 10.65
C HIS A 330 -2.28 -7.00 11.95
N VAL A 331 -3.06 -6.19 12.67
CA VAL A 331 -3.74 -6.60 13.91
C VAL A 331 -4.73 -7.76 13.71
N ASP A 332 -5.23 -7.97 12.50
CA ASP A 332 -6.11 -9.08 12.10
C ASP A 332 -5.33 -10.29 11.51
N TYR A 333 -4.01 -10.34 11.72
CA TYR A 333 -3.11 -11.39 11.22
C TYR A 333 -2.98 -11.45 9.68
N SER A 334 -3.41 -10.41 8.97
CA SER A 334 -3.25 -10.32 7.53
C SER A 334 -2.04 -9.48 7.11
N ALA A 335 -1.67 -9.57 5.83
CA ALA A 335 -0.70 -8.68 5.21
C ALA A 335 -1.09 -8.40 3.75
N ARG A 336 -0.71 -7.23 3.23
CA ARG A 336 -0.93 -6.84 1.84
C ARG A 336 0.29 -7.16 0.98
N VAL A 337 0.26 -8.26 0.24
CA VAL A 337 1.46 -8.89 -0.31
C VAL A 337 1.86 -8.34 -1.68
N GLN A 338 3.15 -8.09 -1.87
CA GLN A 338 3.80 -7.98 -3.18
C GLN A 338 4.61 -9.25 -3.48
N THR A 339 4.26 -9.99 -4.53
CA THR A 339 5.13 -11.06 -5.04
C THR A 339 6.16 -10.48 -6.02
N VAL A 340 7.42 -10.90 -5.88
CA VAL A 340 8.53 -10.43 -6.72
C VAL A 340 9.07 -11.60 -7.53
N ARG A 341 9.26 -11.35 -8.83
CA ARG A 341 9.85 -12.29 -9.80
C ARG A 341 11.08 -11.65 -10.43
N ARG A 342 12.11 -12.45 -10.69
CA ARG A 342 13.37 -11.98 -11.26
C ARG A 342 13.19 -11.39 -12.65
N GLU A 343 12.30 -11.95 -13.47
CA GLU A 343 12.05 -11.50 -14.84
C GLU A 343 11.39 -10.11 -14.90
N VAL A 344 10.76 -9.68 -13.80
CA VAL A 344 10.04 -8.40 -13.71
C VAL A 344 10.92 -7.31 -13.12
N ASN A 345 11.68 -7.62 -12.07
CA ASN A 345 12.60 -6.68 -11.43
C ASN A 345 13.80 -7.42 -10.83
N GLU A 346 14.82 -7.65 -11.66
CA GLU A 346 16.03 -8.38 -11.30
C GLU A 346 16.78 -7.75 -10.10
N PRO A 347 17.10 -6.44 -10.06
CA PRO A 347 17.79 -5.86 -8.90
C PRO A 347 17.04 -6.02 -7.57
N TYR A 348 15.71 -5.92 -7.58
CA TYR A 348 14.91 -6.05 -6.37
C TYR A 348 14.78 -7.51 -5.92
N TYR A 349 14.65 -8.43 -6.88
CA TYR A 349 14.66 -9.87 -6.62
C TYR A 349 16.01 -10.34 -6.06
N ASP A 350 17.12 -9.86 -6.62
CA ASP A 350 18.47 -10.24 -6.19
C ASP A 350 18.77 -9.71 -4.77
N LEU A 351 18.27 -8.51 -4.43
CA LEU A 351 18.31 -8.00 -3.04
C LEU A 351 17.52 -8.90 -2.08
N LEU A 352 16.27 -9.27 -2.43
CA LEU A 352 15.46 -10.17 -1.61
C LEU A 352 16.13 -11.54 -1.44
N THR A 353 16.78 -12.04 -2.49
CA THR A 353 17.54 -13.30 -2.47
C THR A 353 18.76 -13.21 -1.55
N ALA A 354 19.52 -12.12 -1.63
CA ALA A 354 20.66 -11.88 -0.75
C ALA A 354 20.23 -11.79 0.73
N PHE A 355 19.15 -11.05 1.00
CA PHE A 355 18.56 -10.95 2.34
C PHE A 355 18.05 -12.31 2.83
N HIS A 356 17.39 -13.09 1.97
CA HIS A 356 16.95 -14.44 2.30
C HIS A 356 18.12 -15.35 2.67
N GLY A 357 19.19 -15.35 1.88
CA GLY A 357 20.39 -16.15 2.14
C GLY A 357 21.05 -15.82 3.48
N LEU A 358 21.02 -14.54 3.88
CA LEU A 358 21.58 -14.08 5.16
C LEU A 358 20.69 -14.39 6.36
N THR A 359 19.37 -14.31 6.19
CA THR A 359 18.42 -14.23 7.32
C THR A 359 17.48 -15.41 7.46
N GLY A 360 17.35 -16.24 6.41
CA GLY A 360 16.28 -17.23 6.27
C GLY A 360 14.88 -16.63 6.02
N CYS A 361 14.77 -15.31 5.84
CA CYS A 361 13.51 -14.61 5.58
C CYS A 361 13.47 -14.11 4.12
N PRO A 362 12.57 -14.63 3.26
CA PRO A 362 12.45 -14.20 1.86
C PRO A 362 11.60 -12.94 1.69
N LEU A 363 11.47 -12.10 2.72
CA LEU A 363 10.61 -10.93 2.73
C LEU A 363 11.37 -9.66 3.12
N LEU A 364 10.92 -8.53 2.59
CA LEU A 364 11.28 -7.19 3.05
C LEU A 364 10.03 -6.37 3.35
N VAL A 365 10.13 -5.45 4.32
CA VAL A 365 9.18 -4.35 4.43
C VAL A 365 9.32 -3.49 3.17
N ASN A 366 8.21 -3.13 2.54
CA ASN A 366 8.16 -2.18 1.45
C ASN A 366 7.08 -1.12 1.69
N THR A 367 7.47 0.14 1.59
CA THR A 367 6.55 1.29 1.56
C THR A 367 6.98 2.29 0.50
N SER A 368 6.05 3.16 0.09
CA SER A 368 6.30 4.29 -0.81
C SER A 368 7.55 5.07 -0.43
N PHE A 369 8.38 5.52 -1.36
CA PHE A 369 9.49 6.42 -1.04
C PHE A 369 9.05 7.88 -1.13
N ASN A 370 8.62 8.42 0.02
CA ASN A 370 8.10 9.77 0.22
C ASN A 370 7.95 10.08 1.73
N VAL A 371 7.59 11.32 2.06
CA VAL A 371 7.09 11.70 3.38
C VAL A 371 5.58 12.00 3.32
N ARG A 372 4.91 12.25 4.45
CA ARG A 372 3.49 12.61 4.50
C ARG A 372 3.27 13.89 3.66
N GLY A 373 2.26 13.89 2.79
CA GLY A 373 1.93 15.03 1.91
C GLY A 373 2.66 15.06 0.56
N GLU A 374 3.73 14.28 0.38
CA GLU A 374 4.50 14.26 -0.86
C GLU A 374 4.16 13.04 -1.76
N PRO A 375 4.22 13.18 -3.10
CA PRO A 375 4.16 12.03 -4.01
C PRO A 375 5.39 11.12 -3.84
N ILE A 376 5.33 9.91 -4.43
CA ILE A 376 6.52 9.04 -4.53
C ILE A 376 7.62 9.78 -5.31
N VAL A 377 8.85 9.75 -4.79
CA VAL A 377 9.99 10.42 -5.42
C VAL A 377 10.20 9.93 -6.85
N CYS A 378 10.46 10.86 -7.77
CA CYS A 378 10.62 10.55 -9.19
C CYS A 378 12.09 10.56 -9.60
N THR A 379 12.80 11.65 -9.29
CA THR A 379 14.18 11.94 -9.71
C THR A 379 15.21 11.61 -8.63
N PRO A 380 16.51 11.50 -8.97
CA PRO A 380 17.60 11.38 -7.99
C PRO A 380 17.59 12.54 -6.98
N GLU A 381 17.25 13.74 -7.42
CA GLU A 381 17.11 14.92 -6.56
C GLU A 381 15.98 14.75 -5.55
N ASP A 382 14.80 14.31 -5.99
CA ASP A 382 13.67 14.04 -5.08
C ASP A 382 14.03 13.00 -4.02
N ALA A 383 14.71 11.92 -4.45
CA ALA A 383 15.14 10.84 -3.57
C ALA A 383 16.20 11.30 -2.55
N TYR A 384 17.20 12.05 -3.00
CA TYR A 384 18.24 12.61 -2.13
C TYR A 384 17.66 13.64 -1.16
N ARG A 385 16.78 14.54 -1.62
CA ARG A 385 16.09 15.51 -0.75
C ARG A 385 15.27 14.81 0.33
N CYS A 386 14.48 13.80 -0.03
CA CYS A 386 13.71 12.99 0.92
C CYS A 386 14.64 12.26 1.91
N PHE A 387 15.72 11.65 1.43
CA PHE A 387 16.73 11.02 2.28
C PHE A 387 17.35 12.01 3.27
N MET A 388 17.72 13.21 2.82
CA MET A 388 18.36 14.23 3.65
C MET A 388 17.40 14.83 4.70
N ARG A 389 16.11 14.96 4.37
CA ARG A 389 15.04 15.45 5.27
C ARG A 389 14.54 14.41 6.30
N THR A 390 14.88 13.14 6.14
CA THR A 390 14.40 12.04 7.00
C THR A 390 15.52 11.37 7.78
N GLU A 391 15.17 10.53 8.76
CA GLU A 391 16.13 9.70 9.50
C GLU A 391 16.39 8.33 8.83
N MET A 392 16.30 8.24 7.50
CA MET A 392 16.77 7.03 6.80
C MET A 392 18.27 6.83 7.04
N ASP A 393 18.71 5.59 7.24
CA ASP A 393 20.12 5.28 7.50
C ASP A 393 20.94 5.29 6.20
N TYR A 394 20.36 4.76 5.12
CA TYR A 394 21.03 4.65 3.82
C TYR A 394 20.11 5.03 2.66
N LEU A 395 20.73 5.48 1.57
CA LEU A 395 20.07 5.67 0.28
C LEU A 395 20.86 4.94 -0.81
N VAL A 396 20.14 4.19 -1.64
CA VAL A 396 20.65 3.60 -2.87
C VAL A 396 20.09 4.39 -4.05
N LEU A 397 20.98 4.98 -4.86
CA LEU A 397 20.65 5.60 -6.14
C LEU A 397 21.34 4.81 -7.26
N GLY A 398 20.62 3.93 -7.94
CA GLY A 398 21.23 3.02 -8.90
C GLY A 398 22.32 2.17 -8.24
N ASN A 399 23.56 2.26 -8.70
CA ASN A 399 24.68 1.50 -8.14
C ASN A 399 25.45 2.24 -7.03
N PHE A 400 24.95 3.39 -6.57
CA PHE A 400 25.60 4.22 -5.56
C PHE A 400 24.91 4.05 -4.20
N LEU A 401 25.68 3.67 -3.18
CA LEU A 401 25.23 3.58 -1.79
C LEU A 401 25.73 4.80 -1.00
N LEU A 402 24.79 5.52 -0.40
CA LEU A 402 25.04 6.68 0.45
C LEU A 402 24.73 6.30 1.91
N ASP A 403 25.68 6.56 2.80
CA ASP A 403 25.49 6.48 4.26
C ASP A 403 25.09 7.85 4.78
N LYS A 404 24.02 7.92 5.58
CA LYS A 404 23.53 9.18 6.14
C LYS A 404 24.58 9.89 6.99
N ARG A 405 25.46 9.14 7.64
CA ARG A 405 26.48 9.68 8.56
C ARG A 405 27.62 10.41 7.84
N ASP A 406 27.83 10.09 6.58
CA ASP A 406 28.88 10.68 5.76
C ASP A 406 28.38 11.90 4.98
N GLN A 407 27.08 12.16 4.96
CA GLN A 407 26.50 13.25 4.19
C GLN A 407 26.77 14.62 4.84
N PRO A 408 26.92 15.68 4.02
CA PRO A 408 27.01 17.03 4.52
C PRO A 408 25.73 17.44 5.28
N ALA A 409 25.87 18.41 6.19
CA ALA A 409 24.72 18.94 6.91
C ALA A 409 23.69 19.53 5.93
N TRP A 410 22.45 19.05 6.03
CA TRP A 410 21.34 19.58 5.24
C TRP A 410 20.93 20.94 5.78
N GLN A 411 20.94 21.96 4.93
CA GLN A 411 20.43 23.29 5.26
C GLN A 411 19.14 23.53 4.47
N GLU A 412 18.09 23.88 5.19
CA GLU A 412 16.79 24.17 4.59
C GLU A 412 16.25 25.48 5.16
N GLU A 413 15.77 26.36 4.29
CA GLU A 413 15.25 27.67 4.69
C GLU A 413 13.83 27.59 5.29
N VAL A 414 13.06 26.54 4.95
CA VAL A 414 11.68 26.32 5.38
C VAL A 414 11.48 24.86 5.75
N SER A 415 10.75 24.59 6.83
CA SER A 415 10.36 23.22 7.19
C SER A 415 9.36 22.70 6.16
N TRP A 416 9.65 21.58 5.50
CA TRP A 416 8.71 20.92 4.56
C TRP A 416 7.34 20.61 5.19
N GLN A 417 7.27 20.47 6.53
CA GLN A 417 6.01 20.28 7.28
C GLN A 417 5.07 21.49 7.18
N GLU A 418 5.60 22.66 6.80
CA GLU A 418 4.85 23.90 6.61
C GLU A 418 4.47 24.13 5.13
N GLU A 419 5.10 23.42 4.20
CA GLU A 419 4.94 23.61 2.75
C GLU A 419 3.75 22.82 2.17
N PHE A 420 3.40 21.68 2.78
CA PHE A 420 2.33 20.80 2.30
C PHE A 420 1.18 20.69 3.30
N GLU A 421 -0.06 20.79 2.81
CA GLU A 421 -1.24 20.46 3.61
C GLU A 421 -1.23 18.98 4.00
N LEU A 422 -1.37 18.70 5.29
CA LEU A 422 -1.43 17.33 5.80
C LEU A 422 -2.71 16.59 5.33
N ASP A 423 -2.52 15.43 4.70
CA ASP A 423 -3.60 14.51 4.24
C ASP A 423 -4.48 13.94 5.35
#